data_AF-A0A2G3JC87-F1
#
_entry.id   AF-A0A2G3JC87-F1
#
_cell.length_a   1.000
_cell.length_b   1.000
_cell.length_c   1.000
_cell.angle_alpha   90.00
_cell.angle_beta   90.00
_cell.angle_gamma   90.00
#
_symmetry.space_group_name_H-M   'P 1'
#
loop_
_entity.id
_entity.type
_entity.pdbx_description
1 polymer ?
#
loop_
_entity_poly.entity_id
_entity_poly.type
_entity_poly.pdbx_seq_one_letter_code
_entity_poly.pdbx_strand_id
1 'polypeptide(L)'
;MQPFNSPEKYALLCALSDLESGSARQWFFLELAALEDKAPRTRRALFWLFLLKWLGPALLAPGMIRRGVSGAALYLPAARQRFNLIRQSLNDALLLGLSLITLLAGFNRLTASMQFSLWLLAITGAAWQIWRTRITQPAEPENTLPGAEASLGLYGILIAKELEPALAQSLIKGLRQDINTHLAPLLSHLPELAPPAESRHAKAFKACSWLLPLLPSAWLLGMLPNAWGWLVCCLLQIALSCLINRQRQTPALLALTGLCIYALARLAHWL
;
A
#
# COMPACT_ATOMS: atom_id res chain seq x y z
N MET A 1 -1.48 -19.50 7.79
CA MET A 1 -1.44 -18.34 8.73
C MET A 1 -2.57 -18.55 9.72
N GLN A 2 -2.31 -18.50 11.04
CA GLN A 2 -3.37 -18.68 12.04
C GLN A 2 -4.39 -17.52 11.96
N PRO A 3 -5.70 -17.80 12.02
CA PRO A 3 -6.73 -16.77 12.09
C PRO A 3 -6.57 -15.92 13.37
N PHE A 4 -7.20 -14.76 13.40
CA PHE A 4 -7.34 -13.96 14.61
C PHE A 4 -8.45 -14.53 15.49
N ASN A 5 -8.21 -14.54 16.79
CA ASN A 5 -9.24 -14.92 17.76
C ASN A 5 -10.32 -13.82 17.82
N SER A 6 -11.53 -14.16 18.26
CA SER A 6 -12.64 -13.19 18.41
C SER A 6 -12.24 -11.88 19.12
N PRO A 7 -11.53 -11.89 20.26
CA PRO A 7 -11.11 -10.63 20.91
C PRO A 7 -10.06 -9.83 20.14
N GLU A 8 -9.24 -10.49 19.31
CA GLU A 8 -8.29 -9.80 18.43
C GLU A 8 -9.04 -9.11 17.29
N LYS A 9 -10.08 -9.75 16.75
CA LYS A 9 -10.96 -9.15 15.74
C LYS A 9 -11.71 -7.95 16.30
N TYR A 10 -12.31 -8.08 17.49
CA TYR A 10 -12.95 -6.98 18.21
C TYR A 10 -12.01 -5.77 18.33
N ALA A 11 -10.79 -5.98 18.83
CA ALA A 11 -9.81 -4.90 19.00
C ALA A 11 -9.43 -4.22 17.68
N LEU A 12 -9.29 -4.99 16.59
CA LEU A 12 -8.97 -4.46 15.26
C LEU A 12 -10.14 -3.69 14.64
N LEU A 13 -11.37 -4.19 14.80
CA LEU A 13 -12.57 -3.50 14.30
C LEU A 13 -12.83 -2.20 15.04
N CYS A 14 -12.66 -2.18 16.37
CA CYS A 14 -12.74 -0.93 17.14
C CYS A 14 -11.67 0.08 16.70
N ALA A 15 -10.43 -0.34 16.47
CA ALA A 15 -9.40 0.56 15.99
C ALA A 15 -9.63 1.06 14.56
N LEU A 16 -10.23 0.24 13.70
CA LEU A 16 -10.68 0.68 12.37
C LEU A 16 -11.80 1.71 12.48
N SER A 17 -12.74 1.53 13.41
CA SER A 17 -13.77 2.53 13.75
C SER A 17 -13.12 3.84 14.20
N ASP A 18 -12.16 3.79 15.13
CA ASP A 18 -11.49 4.99 15.66
C ASP A 18 -10.76 5.78 14.55
N LEU A 19 -10.11 5.08 13.61
CA LEU A 19 -9.43 5.68 12.46
C LEU A 19 -10.38 6.35 11.46
N GLU A 20 -11.63 5.91 11.43
CA GLU A 20 -12.67 6.42 10.52
C GLU A 20 -13.71 7.27 11.25
N SER A 21 -13.34 7.79 12.43
CA SER A 21 -14.21 8.62 13.26
C SER A 21 -14.78 9.80 12.49
N GLY A 22 -16.08 10.04 12.67
CA GLY A 22 -16.83 11.08 11.96
C GLY A 22 -17.32 10.69 10.56
N SER A 23 -17.13 9.44 10.13
CA SER A 23 -17.68 8.94 8.86
C SER A 23 -18.66 7.78 9.07
N ALA A 24 -19.52 7.51 8.07
CA ALA A 24 -20.42 6.35 8.08
C ALA A 24 -19.68 5.00 8.27
N ARG A 25 -18.40 4.93 7.90
CA ARG A 25 -17.53 3.76 8.05
C ARG A 25 -17.26 3.42 9.52
N GLN A 26 -17.26 4.41 10.42
CA GLN A 26 -17.14 4.20 11.86
C GLN A 26 -18.23 3.23 12.36
N TRP A 27 -19.47 3.52 12.01
CA TRP A 27 -20.64 2.73 12.43
C TRP A 27 -20.64 1.34 11.81
N PHE A 28 -20.20 1.18 10.57
CA PHE A 28 -20.00 -0.12 9.95
C PHE A 28 -19.03 -1.01 10.75
N PHE A 29 -17.89 -0.48 11.19
CA PHE A 29 -16.95 -1.28 11.97
C PHE A 29 -17.44 -1.57 13.38
N LEU A 30 -18.23 -0.68 13.99
CA LEU A 30 -18.85 -0.92 15.30
C LEU A 30 -19.93 -2.01 15.23
N GLU A 31 -20.75 -2.01 14.19
CA GLU A 31 -21.74 -3.08 13.96
C GLU A 31 -21.09 -4.46 13.83
N LEU A 32 -19.92 -4.52 13.19
CA LEU A 32 -19.13 -5.75 13.09
C LEU A 32 -18.43 -6.10 14.40
N ALA A 33 -17.93 -5.10 15.13
CA ALA A 33 -17.29 -5.32 16.43
C ALA A 33 -18.29 -5.88 17.45
N ALA A 34 -19.57 -5.49 17.38
CA ALA A 34 -20.62 -5.97 18.27
C ALA A 34 -20.89 -7.48 18.17
N LEU A 35 -20.44 -8.14 17.09
CA LEU A 35 -20.55 -9.60 16.89
C LEU A 35 -19.41 -10.39 17.54
N GLU A 36 -18.36 -9.71 18.02
CA GLU A 36 -17.14 -10.33 18.50
C GLU A 36 -16.98 -10.14 20.03
N ASP A 37 -16.33 -11.09 20.69
CA ASP A 37 -16.17 -11.10 22.13
C ASP A 37 -15.18 -10.04 22.62
N LYS A 38 -15.58 -9.29 23.64
CA LYS A 38 -14.70 -8.31 24.30
C LYS A 38 -13.78 -9.01 25.30
N ALA A 39 -12.48 -9.03 25.04
CA ALA A 39 -11.47 -9.55 25.95
C ALA A 39 -10.18 -8.69 25.93
N PRO A 40 -9.23 -8.89 26.88
CA PRO A 40 -8.00 -8.10 26.92
C PRO A 40 -7.16 -8.29 25.65
N ARG A 41 -6.50 -7.22 25.23
CA ARG A 41 -5.71 -7.18 23.99
C ARG A 41 -4.49 -8.08 24.09
N THR A 42 -4.34 -8.99 23.13
CA THR A 42 -3.13 -9.82 23.00
C THR A 42 -1.95 -9.00 22.45
N ARG A 43 -0.71 -9.46 22.67
CA ARG A 43 0.49 -8.87 22.05
C ARG A 43 0.40 -8.82 20.52
N ARG A 44 -0.21 -9.86 19.93
CA ARG A 44 -0.45 -9.95 18.49
C ARG A 44 -1.41 -8.85 18.02
N ALA A 45 -2.51 -8.63 18.73
CA ALA A 45 -3.43 -7.53 18.44
C ALA A 45 -2.72 -6.17 18.52
N LEU A 46 -1.91 -5.93 19.57
CA LEU A 46 -1.13 -4.70 19.73
C LEU A 46 -0.17 -4.43 18.56
N PHE A 47 0.51 -5.46 18.05
CA PHE A 47 1.37 -5.33 16.87
C PHE A 47 0.57 -4.93 15.62
N TRP A 48 -0.62 -5.50 15.42
CA TRP A 48 -1.47 -5.13 14.28
C TRP A 48 -2.06 -3.74 14.42
N LEU A 49 -2.41 -3.31 15.63
CA LEU A 49 -2.83 -1.94 15.92
C LEU A 49 -1.71 -0.94 15.60
N PHE A 50 -0.47 -1.28 15.99
CA PHE A 50 0.70 -0.48 15.64
C PHE A 50 0.89 -0.38 14.13
N LEU A 51 0.83 -1.50 13.41
CA LEU A 51 0.91 -1.51 11.95
C LEU A 51 -0.22 -0.69 11.32
N LEU A 52 -1.43 -0.78 11.86
CA LEU A 52 -2.61 -0.06 11.34
C LEU A 52 -2.42 1.45 11.43
N LYS A 53 -1.82 1.93 12.53
CA LYS A 53 -1.46 3.35 12.70
C LYS A 53 -0.40 3.83 11.70
N TRP A 54 0.52 2.95 11.30
CA TRP A 54 1.65 3.33 10.42
C TRP A 54 1.36 3.19 8.93
N LEU A 55 0.76 2.06 8.53
CA LEU A 55 0.52 1.70 7.12
C LEU A 55 -0.89 2.07 6.67
N GLY A 56 -1.82 2.22 7.61
CA GLY A 56 -3.23 2.47 7.35
C GLY A 56 -4.02 1.21 6.97
N PRO A 57 -5.36 1.32 6.93
CA PRO A 57 -6.26 0.17 6.78
C PRO A 57 -6.15 -0.51 5.42
N ALA A 58 -5.99 0.24 4.33
CA ALA A 58 -5.98 -0.35 3.00
C ALA A 58 -4.76 -1.22 2.70
N LEU A 59 -3.56 -0.87 3.19
CA LEU A 59 -2.37 -1.69 2.96
C LEU A 59 -2.42 -3.01 3.75
N LEU A 60 -3.05 -2.98 4.93
CA LEU A 60 -3.20 -4.17 5.78
C LEU A 60 -4.41 -5.04 5.45
N ALA A 61 -5.37 -4.52 4.69
CA ALA A 61 -6.62 -5.21 4.39
C ALA A 61 -6.43 -6.65 3.88
N PRO A 62 -5.54 -6.95 2.90
CA PRO A 62 -5.35 -8.34 2.44
C PRO A 62 -4.85 -9.26 3.56
N GLY A 63 -4.00 -8.75 4.46
CA GLY A 63 -3.49 -9.50 5.60
C GLY A 63 -4.54 -9.74 6.68
N MET A 64 -5.41 -8.76 6.91
CA MET A 64 -6.52 -8.84 7.86
C MET A 64 -7.61 -9.81 7.38
N ILE A 65 -7.97 -9.77 6.09
CA ILE A 65 -8.96 -10.69 5.49
C ILE A 65 -8.48 -12.13 5.57
N ARG A 66 -7.21 -12.40 5.23
CA ARG A 66 -6.61 -13.75 5.36
C ARG A 66 -6.61 -14.29 6.78
N ARG A 67 -6.78 -13.43 7.78
CA ARG A 67 -6.82 -13.80 9.20
C ARG A 67 -8.24 -13.72 9.77
N GLY A 68 -9.26 -13.53 8.94
CA GLY A 68 -10.66 -13.62 9.32
C GLY A 68 -11.33 -12.31 9.74
N VAL A 69 -10.74 -11.14 9.44
CA VAL A 69 -11.42 -9.84 9.59
C VAL A 69 -12.10 -9.49 8.28
N SER A 70 -13.32 -10.00 8.09
CA SER A 70 -14.07 -9.84 6.84
C SER A 70 -14.46 -8.39 6.54
N GLY A 71 -14.66 -7.55 7.56
CA GLY A 71 -14.94 -6.12 7.40
C GLY A 71 -13.84 -5.34 6.66
N ALA A 72 -12.61 -5.84 6.64
CA ALA A 72 -11.51 -5.23 5.88
C ALA A 72 -11.70 -5.37 4.35
N ALA A 73 -12.65 -6.18 3.87
CA ALA A 73 -13.00 -6.30 2.45
C ALA A 73 -13.41 -4.96 1.82
N LEU A 74 -13.99 -4.05 2.63
CA LEU A 74 -14.33 -2.67 2.23
C LEU A 74 -13.13 -1.91 1.63
N TYR A 75 -11.91 -2.20 2.11
CA TYR A 75 -10.70 -1.56 1.64
C TYR A 75 -10.01 -2.26 0.47
N LEU A 76 -10.51 -3.40 0.01
CA LEU A 76 -9.84 -4.23 -1.00
C LEU A 76 -9.66 -3.49 -2.36
N PRO A 77 -10.65 -2.75 -2.88
CA PRO A 77 -10.48 -1.95 -4.10
C PRO A 77 -9.37 -0.90 -3.95
N ALA A 78 -9.42 -0.12 -2.86
CA ALA A 78 -8.41 0.90 -2.55
C ALA A 78 -7.02 0.28 -2.33
N ALA A 79 -6.95 -0.89 -1.69
CA ALA A 79 -5.72 -1.64 -1.50
C ALA A 79 -5.09 -2.02 -2.84
N ARG A 80 -5.86 -2.60 -3.77
CA ARG A 80 -5.37 -3.00 -5.10
C ARG A 80 -4.80 -1.82 -5.86
N GLN A 81 -5.53 -0.70 -5.91
CA GLN A 81 -5.05 0.51 -6.58
C GLN A 81 -3.73 0.99 -5.97
N ARG A 82 -3.61 1.01 -4.63
CA ARG A 82 -2.38 1.41 -3.94
C ARG A 82 -1.22 0.48 -4.21
N PHE A 83 -1.43 -0.83 -4.15
CA PHE A 83 -0.38 -1.81 -4.49
C PHE A 83 0.08 -1.67 -5.93
N ASN A 84 -0.82 -1.39 -6.87
CA ASN A 84 -0.45 -1.15 -8.27
C ASN A 84 0.42 0.11 -8.42
N LEU A 85 0.06 1.21 -7.76
CA LEU A 85 0.86 2.45 -7.78
C LEU A 85 2.25 2.27 -7.15
N ILE A 86 2.33 1.54 -6.03
CA ILE A 86 3.59 1.22 -5.37
C ILE A 86 4.44 0.33 -6.26
N ARG A 87 3.84 -0.71 -6.85
CA ARG A 87 4.51 -1.64 -7.77
C ARG A 87 5.05 -0.91 -9.00
N GLN A 88 4.28 0.01 -9.57
CA GLN A 88 4.73 0.86 -10.65
C GLN A 88 5.94 1.71 -10.23
N SER A 89 5.84 2.40 -9.08
CA SER A 89 6.96 3.19 -8.57
C SER A 89 8.22 2.37 -8.27
N LEU A 90 8.07 1.13 -7.80
CA LEU A 90 9.19 0.22 -7.58
C LEU A 90 9.82 -0.21 -8.90
N ASN A 91 9.01 -0.52 -9.91
CA ASN A 91 9.50 -0.88 -11.24
C ASN A 91 10.23 0.29 -11.91
N ASP A 92 9.74 1.52 -11.76
CA ASP A 92 10.41 2.73 -12.25
C ASP A 92 11.78 2.91 -11.58
N ALA A 93 11.85 2.75 -10.25
CA ALA A 93 13.09 2.85 -9.50
C ALA A 93 14.08 1.74 -9.87
N LEU A 94 13.62 0.52 -10.11
CA LEU A 94 14.44 -0.60 -10.56
C LEU A 94 14.98 -0.38 -11.98
N LEU A 95 14.15 0.09 -12.91
CA LEU A 95 14.57 0.38 -14.28
C LEU A 95 15.64 1.48 -14.32
N LEU A 96 15.40 2.58 -13.60
CA LEU A 96 16.33 3.71 -13.54
C LEU A 96 17.61 3.38 -12.76
N GLY A 97 17.50 2.63 -11.66
CA GLY A 97 18.65 2.15 -10.90
C GLY A 97 19.55 1.25 -11.75
N LEU A 98 18.95 0.29 -12.46
CA LEU A 98 19.69 -0.69 -13.25
C LEU A 98 20.34 -0.03 -14.46
N SER A 99 19.59 0.81 -15.18
CA SER A 99 20.10 1.57 -16.33
C SER A 99 21.25 2.50 -15.94
N LEU A 100 21.16 3.19 -14.81
CA LEU A 100 22.24 4.06 -14.33
C LEU A 100 23.50 3.28 -13.99
N ILE A 101 23.38 2.13 -13.30
CA ILE A 101 24.52 1.27 -12.97
C ILE A 101 25.16 0.73 -14.24
N THR A 102 24.38 0.20 -15.18
CA THR A 102 24.93 -0.40 -16.41
C THR A 102 25.54 0.64 -17.35
N LEU A 103 24.97 1.85 -17.41
CA LEU A 103 25.53 2.98 -18.14
C LEU A 103 26.91 3.38 -17.60
N LEU A 104 27.00 3.60 -16.29
CA LEU A 104 28.26 3.99 -15.64
C LEU A 104 29.31 2.88 -15.71
N ALA A 105 28.89 1.61 -15.62
CA ALA A 105 29.77 0.47 -15.82
C ALA A 105 30.30 0.39 -17.26
N GLY A 106 29.48 0.67 -18.28
CA GLY A 106 29.90 0.69 -19.68
C GLY A 106 31.01 1.71 -19.96
N PHE A 107 30.95 2.87 -19.30
CA PHE A 107 31.97 3.92 -19.33
C PHE A 107 33.16 3.68 -18.38
N ASN A 108 33.30 2.49 -17.78
CA ASN A 108 34.34 2.16 -16.80
C ASN A 108 34.47 3.16 -15.64
N ARG A 109 33.35 3.75 -15.18
CA ARG A 109 33.39 4.69 -14.06
C ARG A 109 33.70 3.98 -12.74
N LEU A 110 34.27 4.70 -11.78
CA LEU A 110 34.63 4.16 -10.46
C LEU A 110 33.38 3.80 -9.65
N THR A 111 33.45 2.78 -8.80
CA THR A 111 32.33 2.39 -7.90
C THR A 111 31.84 3.55 -7.03
N ALA A 112 32.73 4.42 -6.54
CA ALA A 112 32.35 5.60 -5.78
C ALA A 112 31.40 6.53 -6.57
N SER A 113 31.64 6.70 -7.88
CA SER A 113 30.76 7.52 -8.73
C SER A 113 29.42 6.83 -9.01
N MET A 114 29.41 5.50 -9.12
CA MET A 114 28.16 4.73 -9.22
C MET A 114 27.34 4.83 -7.94
N GLN A 115 27.98 4.69 -6.79
CA GLN A 115 27.36 4.82 -5.47
C GLN A 115 26.77 6.22 -5.27
N PHE A 116 27.54 7.26 -5.60
CA PHE A 116 27.06 8.64 -5.53
C PHE A 116 25.86 8.89 -6.43
N SER A 117 25.91 8.39 -7.68
CA SER A 117 24.82 8.55 -8.64
C SER A 117 23.55 7.81 -8.20
N LEU A 118 23.68 6.62 -7.59
CA LEU A 118 22.54 5.90 -7.02
C LEU A 118 21.92 6.63 -5.82
N TRP A 119 22.75 7.19 -4.94
CA TRP A 119 22.25 8.03 -3.84
C TRP A 119 21.49 9.24 -4.36
N LEU A 120 22.05 9.92 -5.37
CA LEU A 120 21.42 11.06 -6.00
C LEU A 120 20.09 10.67 -6.65
N LEU A 121 20.04 9.55 -7.37
CA LEU A 121 18.80 9.01 -7.95
C LEU A 121 17.77 8.65 -6.87
N ALA A 122 18.20 8.06 -5.76
CA ALA A 122 17.32 7.68 -4.66
C ALA A 122 16.68 8.90 -3.99
N ILE A 123 17.47 9.93 -3.68
CA ILE A 123 16.99 11.17 -3.04
C ILE A 123 16.12 11.97 -4.00
N THR A 124 16.57 12.18 -5.25
CA THR A 124 15.82 12.94 -6.26
C THR A 124 14.52 12.24 -6.65
N GLY A 125 14.54 10.92 -6.80
CA GLY A 125 13.35 10.10 -7.06
C GLY A 125 12.34 10.18 -5.91
N ALA A 126 12.80 10.07 -4.65
CA ALA A 126 11.93 10.23 -3.49
C ALA A 126 11.36 11.65 -3.40
N ALA A 127 12.17 12.68 -3.60
CA ALA A 127 11.75 14.08 -3.62
C ALA A 127 10.71 14.35 -4.73
N TRP A 128 10.93 13.79 -5.93
CA TRP A 128 10.01 13.87 -7.05
C TRP A 128 8.65 13.23 -6.73
N GLN A 129 8.63 12.06 -6.09
CA GLN A 129 7.37 11.42 -5.68
C GLN A 129 6.64 12.24 -4.60
N ILE A 130 7.37 12.81 -3.63
CA ILE A 130 6.79 13.71 -2.62
C ILE A 130 6.19 14.94 -3.28
N TRP A 131 6.91 15.56 -4.22
CA TRP A 131 6.42 16.73 -4.93
C TRP A 131 5.17 16.42 -5.76
N ARG A 132 5.17 15.32 -6.53
CA ARG A 132 4.03 14.91 -7.35
C ARG A 132 2.78 14.58 -6.52
N THR A 133 2.97 14.04 -5.31
CA THR A 133 1.85 13.69 -4.40
C THR A 133 1.29 14.88 -3.61
N ARG A 134 2.01 16.01 -3.55
CA ARG A 134 1.49 17.29 -3.02
C ARG A 134 0.49 17.93 -3.98
N ILE A 135 0.77 17.87 -5.28
CA ILE A 135 -0.06 18.50 -6.32
C ILE A 135 -1.46 17.87 -6.40
N THR A 136 -1.61 16.59 -6.02
CA THR A 136 -2.91 15.90 -6.03
C THR A 136 -3.65 15.93 -4.69
N GLN A 137 -3.37 16.88 -3.77
CA GLN A 137 -4.17 16.97 -2.54
C GLN A 137 -5.66 17.17 -2.90
N PRO A 138 -6.54 16.21 -2.56
CA PRO A 138 -7.97 16.49 -2.61
C PRO A 138 -8.25 17.58 -1.58
N ALA A 139 -9.20 18.46 -1.90
CA ALA A 139 -9.77 19.39 -0.93
C ALA A 139 -10.12 18.61 0.34
N GLU A 140 -9.87 19.21 1.51
CA GLU A 140 -10.29 18.61 2.78
C GLU A 140 -11.76 18.21 2.67
N PRO A 141 -12.14 17.00 3.12
CA PRO A 141 -13.55 16.65 3.15
C PRO A 141 -14.26 17.77 3.88
N GLU A 142 -15.26 18.39 3.23
CA GLU A 142 -16.16 19.32 3.90
C GLU A 142 -16.54 18.68 5.23
N ASN A 143 -16.32 19.40 6.33
CA ASN A 143 -16.65 18.94 7.68
C ASN A 143 -18.18 18.81 7.78
N THR A 144 -18.75 17.78 7.15
CA THR A 144 -20.07 17.29 7.43
C THR A 144 -19.96 16.63 8.78
N LEU A 145 -20.24 17.42 9.82
CA LEU A 145 -20.48 16.87 11.15
C LEU A 145 -21.53 15.76 11.01
N PRO A 146 -21.35 14.61 11.69
CA PRO A 146 -22.36 13.57 11.67
C PRO A 146 -23.69 14.17 12.12
N GLY A 147 -24.72 14.10 11.28
CA GLY A 147 -26.05 14.56 11.63
C GLY A 147 -26.67 13.71 12.74
N ALA A 148 -27.85 14.12 13.23
CA ALA A 148 -28.52 13.46 14.35
C ALA A 148 -28.75 11.95 14.10
N GLU A 149 -28.90 11.56 12.83
CA GLU A 149 -29.04 10.19 12.35
C GLU A 149 -27.86 9.27 12.69
N ALA A 150 -26.65 9.81 12.86
CA ALA A 150 -25.47 9.03 13.24
C ALA A 150 -25.61 8.43 14.64
N SER A 151 -26.39 9.05 15.53
CA SER A 151 -26.64 8.52 16.88
C SER A 151 -27.40 7.19 16.88
N LEU A 152 -28.13 6.89 15.79
CA LEU A 152 -28.88 5.65 15.58
C LEU A 152 -28.05 4.57 14.85
N GLY A 153 -26.75 4.82 14.67
CA GLY A 153 -25.82 3.91 14.01
C GLY A 153 -26.07 3.76 12.52
N LEU A 154 -25.61 2.65 11.95
CA LEU A 154 -25.68 2.41 10.50
C LEU A 154 -27.13 2.34 9.98
N TYR A 155 -28.06 1.85 10.80
CA TYR A 155 -29.49 1.85 10.49
C TYR A 155 -30.07 3.25 10.31
N GLY A 156 -29.74 4.17 11.22
CA GLY A 156 -30.17 5.57 11.13
C GLY A 156 -29.65 6.26 9.86
N ILE A 157 -28.39 5.99 9.52
CA ILE A 157 -27.78 6.55 8.30
C ILE A 157 -28.48 6.03 7.05
N LEU A 158 -28.85 4.74 7.00
CA LEU A 158 -29.60 4.19 5.86
C LEU A 158 -30.99 4.82 5.74
N ILE A 159 -31.71 5.00 6.85
CA ILE A 159 -33.03 5.68 6.84
C ILE A 159 -32.90 7.13 6.37
N ALA A 160 -31.86 7.85 6.82
CA ALA A 160 -31.61 9.22 6.41
C ALA A 160 -31.34 9.36 4.91
N LYS A 161 -30.92 8.27 4.23
CA LYS A 161 -30.78 8.17 2.77
C LYS A 161 -32.03 7.65 2.07
N GLU A 162 -33.20 7.77 2.72
CA GLU A 162 -34.52 7.43 2.18
C GLU A 162 -34.72 5.95 1.84
N LEU A 163 -33.96 5.05 2.49
CA LEU A 163 -34.21 3.61 2.37
C LEU A 163 -35.43 3.18 3.19
N GLU A 164 -36.20 2.25 2.62
CA GLU A 164 -37.28 1.59 3.34
C GLU A 164 -36.74 0.89 4.61
N PRO A 165 -37.38 1.08 5.78
CA PRO A 165 -36.92 0.51 7.06
C PRO A 165 -36.74 -1.01 7.02
N ALA A 166 -37.64 -1.72 6.34
CA ALA A 166 -37.57 -3.18 6.19
C ALA A 166 -36.34 -3.62 5.38
N LEU A 167 -35.97 -2.86 4.34
CA LEU A 167 -34.80 -3.13 3.52
C LEU A 167 -33.51 -2.79 4.30
N ALA A 168 -33.48 -1.66 5.00
CA ALA A 168 -32.34 -1.29 5.85
C ALA A 168 -32.06 -2.36 6.93
N GLN A 169 -33.12 -2.88 7.57
CA GLN A 169 -32.99 -3.93 8.58
C GLN A 169 -32.53 -5.26 7.98
N SER A 170 -33.04 -5.63 6.79
CA SER A 170 -32.63 -6.87 6.12
C SER A 170 -31.16 -6.83 5.69
N LEU A 171 -30.68 -5.68 5.19
CA LEU A 171 -29.27 -5.48 4.83
C LEU A 171 -28.35 -5.59 6.05
N ILE A 172 -28.71 -4.98 7.19
CA ILE A 172 -27.91 -5.07 8.42
C ILE A 172 -27.89 -6.50 8.95
N LYS A 173 -29.05 -7.17 8.96
CA LYS A 173 -29.14 -8.57 9.39
C LYS A 173 -28.30 -9.48 8.49
N GLY A 174 -28.37 -9.27 7.17
CA GLY A 174 -27.57 -10.00 6.18
C GLY A 174 -26.08 -9.75 6.35
N LEU A 175 -25.67 -8.51 6.63
CA LEU A 175 -24.28 -8.12 6.88
C LEU A 175 -23.70 -8.82 8.14
N ARG A 176 -24.52 -9.02 9.18
CA ARG A 176 -24.11 -9.77 10.38
C ARG A 176 -23.94 -11.27 10.12
N GLN A 177 -24.64 -11.82 9.14
CA GLN A 177 -24.58 -13.25 8.79
C GLN A 177 -23.48 -13.55 7.77
N ASP A 178 -23.42 -12.78 6.68
CA ASP A 178 -22.38 -12.90 5.66
C ASP A 178 -22.08 -11.54 5.02
N ILE A 179 -20.92 -11.01 5.40
CA ILE A 179 -20.42 -9.71 4.95
C ILE A 179 -20.13 -9.72 3.45
N ASN A 180 -19.64 -10.83 2.88
CA ASN A 180 -19.15 -10.84 1.51
C ASN A 180 -20.27 -10.69 0.48
N THR A 181 -21.44 -11.25 0.77
CA THR A 181 -22.63 -11.19 -0.09
C THR A 181 -23.38 -9.87 0.07
N HIS A 182 -23.41 -9.29 1.27
CA HIS A 182 -24.21 -8.10 1.57
C HIS A 182 -23.44 -6.77 1.50
N LEU A 183 -22.12 -6.79 1.34
CA LEU A 183 -21.30 -5.57 1.23
C LEU A 183 -21.54 -4.82 -0.09
N ALA A 184 -21.74 -5.51 -1.22
CA ALA A 184 -21.97 -4.85 -2.51
C ALA A 184 -23.33 -4.10 -2.56
N PRO A 185 -24.47 -4.69 -2.14
CA PRO A 185 -25.74 -3.98 -2.01
C PRO A 185 -25.67 -2.79 -1.04
N LEU A 186 -24.93 -2.93 0.06
CA LEU A 186 -24.73 -1.85 1.02
C LEU A 186 -23.98 -0.67 0.39
N LEU A 187 -22.92 -0.94 -0.39
CA LEU A 187 -22.15 0.10 -1.08
C LEU A 187 -22.94 0.80 -2.20
N SER A 188 -23.90 0.13 -2.86
CA SER A 188 -24.73 0.79 -3.88
C SER A 188 -25.68 1.81 -3.27
N HIS A 189 -26.17 1.54 -2.06
CA HIS A 189 -27.09 2.43 -1.34
C HIS A 189 -26.38 3.51 -0.53
N LEU A 190 -25.15 3.25 -0.09
CA LEU A 190 -24.39 4.15 0.76
C LEU A 190 -22.94 4.23 0.25
N PRO A 191 -22.69 5.01 -0.83
CA PRO A 191 -21.38 5.10 -1.46
C PRO A 191 -20.32 5.76 -0.56
N GLU A 192 -20.73 6.51 0.47
CA GLU A 192 -19.83 7.11 1.47
C GLU A 192 -19.09 6.07 2.33
N LEU A 193 -19.55 4.81 2.31
CA LEU A 193 -18.81 3.69 2.88
C LEU A 193 -17.56 3.33 2.07
N ALA A 194 -17.43 3.76 0.82
CA ALA A 194 -16.21 3.54 0.06
C ALA A 194 -15.06 4.38 0.66
N PRO A 195 -13.90 3.77 0.96
CA PRO A 195 -12.78 4.50 1.53
C PRO A 195 -12.19 5.50 0.54
N PRO A 196 -11.65 6.64 1.01
CA PRO A 196 -11.06 7.64 0.14
C PRO A 196 -9.84 7.06 -0.61
N ALA A 197 -9.73 7.44 -1.88
CA ALA A 197 -8.67 6.96 -2.76
C ALA A 197 -7.28 7.33 -2.22
N GLU A 198 -7.11 8.54 -1.70
CA GLU A 198 -5.84 9.04 -1.16
C GLU A 198 -5.77 8.99 0.37
N SER A 199 -4.64 8.51 0.92
CA SER A 199 -4.34 8.61 2.36
C SER A 199 -2.91 9.12 2.57
N ARG A 200 -2.67 9.83 3.69
CA ARG A 200 -1.34 10.35 4.05
C ARG A 200 -0.27 9.24 4.09
N HIS A 201 -0.63 8.07 4.61
CA HIS A 201 0.25 6.89 4.69
C HIS A 201 0.67 6.36 3.31
N ALA A 202 -0.24 6.38 2.33
CA ALA A 202 0.07 5.93 0.97
C ALA A 202 1.06 6.87 0.27
N LYS A 203 1.01 8.18 0.55
CA LYS A 203 1.95 9.17 -0.01
C LYS A 203 3.38 8.94 0.50
N ALA A 204 3.54 8.78 1.81
CA ALA A 204 4.85 8.49 2.42
C ALA A 204 5.43 7.16 1.93
N PHE A 205 4.59 6.11 1.81
CA PHE A 205 5.05 4.80 1.37
C PHE A 205 5.51 4.79 -0.10
N LYS A 206 4.85 5.57 -0.98
CA LYS A 206 5.26 5.77 -2.37
C LYS A 206 6.57 6.55 -2.51
N ALA A 207 6.86 7.47 -1.59
CA ALA A 207 8.17 8.12 -1.56
C ALA A 207 9.27 7.14 -1.15
N CYS A 208 9.01 6.32 -0.12
CA CYS A 208 9.95 5.31 0.37
C CYS A 208 10.20 4.17 -0.62
N SER A 209 9.31 3.92 -1.60
CA SER A 209 9.53 2.84 -2.58
C SER A 209 10.73 3.06 -3.49
N TRP A 210 11.22 4.29 -3.67
CA TRP A 210 12.46 4.54 -4.44
C TRP A 210 13.72 4.20 -3.63
N LEU A 211 13.67 4.40 -2.32
CA LEU A 211 14.78 4.10 -1.42
C LEU A 211 15.00 2.60 -1.27
N LEU A 212 13.91 1.82 -1.29
CA LEU A 212 13.91 0.39 -1.01
C LEU A 212 14.81 -0.45 -1.95
N PRO A 213 14.77 -0.29 -3.29
CA PRO A 213 15.69 -0.97 -4.19
C PRO A 213 17.08 -0.31 -4.28
N LEU A 214 17.17 1.02 -4.16
CA LEU A 214 18.40 1.76 -4.48
C LEU A 214 19.39 1.82 -3.30
N LEU A 215 18.91 1.93 -2.06
CA LEU A 215 19.78 1.99 -0.87
C LEU A 215 20.61 0.71 -0.68
N PRO A 216 20.03 -0.51 -0.76
CA PRO A 216 20.82 -1.74 -0.64
C PRO A 216 21.88 -1.84 -1.75
N SER A 217 21.55 -1.44 -2.98
CA SER A 217 22.52 -1.42 -4.08
C SER A 217 23.64 -0.40 -3.84
N ALA A 218 23.33 0.82 -3.41
CA ALA A 218 24.33 1.84 -3.10
C ALA A 218 25.24 1.41 -1.95
N TRP A 219 24.70 0.73 -0.93
CA TRP A 219 25.48 0.21 0.19
C TRP A 219 26.38 -0.95 -0.22
N LEU A 220 25.88 -1.90 -1.03
CA LEU A 220 26.67 -3.02 -1.54
C LEU A 220 27.83 -2.57 -2.44
N LEU A 221 27.62 -1.54 -3.26
CA LEU A 221 28.71 -0.96 -4.07
C LEU A 221 29.86 -0.42 -3.21
N GLY A 222 29.58 0.08 -2.01
CA GLY A 222 30.59 0.57 -1.09
C GLY A 222 31.37 -0.53 -0.36
N MET A 223 30.82 -1.75 -0.28
CA MET A 223 31.44 -2.88 0.42
C MET A 223 32.16 -3.87 -0.52
N LEU A 224 31.73 -3.97 -1.77
CA LEU A 224 32.26 -4.97 -2.71
C LEU A 224 33.51 -4.46 -3.44
N PRO A 225 34.45 -5.36 -3.79
CA PRO A 225 35.62 -5.00 -4.57
C PRO A 225 35.24 -4.45 -5.95
N ASN A 226 36.04 -3.48 -6.40
CA ASN A 226 35.77 -2.52 -7.47
C ASN A 226 35.30 -3.17 -8.80
N ALA A 227 35.76 -4.37 -9.12
CA ALA A 227 35.54 -5.01 -10.43
C ALA A 227 34.15 -5.66 -10.61
N TRP A 228 33.51 -6.12 -9.52
CA TRP A 228 32.29 -6.96 -9.60
C TRP A 228 31.07 -6.40 -8.89
N GLY A 229 31.23 -5.32 -8.12
CA GLY A 229 30.14 -4.74 -7.31
C GLY A 229 28.90 -4.37 -8.13
N TRP A 230 29.08 -3.86 -9.35
CA TRP A 230 27.98 -3.46 -10.23
C TRP A 230 27.16 -4.66 -10.73
N LEU A 231 27.80 -5.79 -11.05
CA LEU A 231 27.11 -7.02 -11.46
C LEU A 231 26.24 -7.59 -10.34
N VAL A 232 26.77 -7.61 -9.11
CA VAL A 232 26.01 -8.06 -7.93
C VAL A 232 24.79 -7.16 -7.70
N CYS A 233 24.94 -5.84 -7.88
CA CYS A 233 23.83 -4.89 -7.75
C CYS A 233 22.77 -5.10 -8.84
N CYS A 234 23.16 -5.33 -10.09
CA CYS A 234 22.24 -5.67 -11.18
C CYS A 234 21.46 -6.96 -10.88
N LEU A 235 22.16 -8.01 -10.42
CA LEU A 235 21.52 -9.28 -10.04
C LEU A 235 20.55 -9.10 -8.88
N LEU A 236 20.89 -8.28 -7.88
CA LEU A 236 19.99 -7.97 -6.76
C LEU A 236 18.72 -7.26 -7.26
N GLN A 237 18.85 -6.27 -8.15
CA GLN A 237 17.70 -5.54 -8.69
C GLN A 237 16.81 -6.43 -9.56
N ILE A 238 17.40 -7.32 -10.36
CA ILE A 238 16.66 -8.33 -11.14
C ILE A 238 15.93 -9.32 -10.22
N ALA A 239 16.60 -9.80 -9.17
CA ALA A 239 16.00 -10.70 -8.16
C ALA A 239 14.84 -10.01 -7.43
N LEU A 240 15.01 -8.74 -7.06
CA LEU A 240 13.95 -7.96 -6.43
C LEU A 240 12.75 -7.76 -7.37
N SER A 241 12.99 -7.52 -8.66
CA SER A 241 11.91 -7.45 -9.67
C SER A 241 11.12 -8.76 -9.76
N CYS A 242 11.81 -9.91 -9.68
CA CYS A 242 11.17 -11.22 -9.66
C CYS A 242 10.26 -11.39 -8.42
N LEU A 243 10.74 -10.97 -7.24
CA LEU A 243 9.97 -11.03 -5.99
C LEU A 243 8.73 -10.13 -6.01
N ILE A 244 8.85 -8.91 -6.53
CA ILE A 244 7.77 -7.92 -6.58
C ILE A 244 6.70 -8.32 -7.60
N ASN A 245 7.13 -8.67 -8.82
CA ASN A 245 6.20 -8.87 -9.93
C ASN A 245 5.64 -10.30 -10.00
N ARG A 246 6.36 -11.28 -9.42
CA ARG A 246 6.06 -12.72 -9.49
C ARG A 246 5.90 -13.26 -10.93
N GLN A 247 6.31 -12.48 -11.92
CA GLN A 247 6.26 -12.80 -13.34
C GLN A 247 7.69 -12.79 -13.88
N ARG A 248 8.01 -13.74 -14.75
CA ARG A 248 9.37 -13.86 -15.34
C ARG A 248 9.65 -12.82 -16.45
N GLN A 249 8.60 -12.20 -17.01
CA GLN A 249 8.74 -11.24 -18.10
C GLN A 249 9.43 -9.94 -17.65
N THR A 250 9.04 -9.39 -16.50
CA THR A 250 9.60 -8.13 -15.99
C THR A 250 11.10 -8.19 -15.66
N PRO A 251 11.65 -9.22 -14.96
CA PRO A 251 13.09 -9.32 -14.76
C PRO A 251 13.85 -9.58 -16.07
N ALA A 252 13.26 -10.32 -17.03
CA ALA A 252 13.89 -10.55 -18.33
C ALA A 252 14.03 -9.25 -19.14
N LEU A 253 12.99 -8.41 -19.16
CA LEU A 253 13.03 -7.09 -19.80
C LEU A 253 14.03 -6.16 -19.11
N LEU A 254 14.11 -6.17 -17.78
CA LEU A 254 15.12 -5.41 -17.04
C LEU A 254 16.54 -5.87 -17.35
N ALA A 255 16.78 -7.19 -17.43
CA ALA A 255 18.08 -7.73 -17.80
C ALA A 255 18.48 -7.33 -19.23
N LEU A 256 17.55 -7.46 -20.19
CA LEU A 256 17.78 -7.10 -21.59
C LEU A 256 18.07 -5.60 -21.75
N THR A 257 17.27 -4.75 -21.12
CA THR A 257 17.50 -3.29 -21.14
C THR A 257 18.85 -2.92 -20.53
N GLY A 258 19.23 -3.55 -19.41
CA GLY A 258 20.54 -3.40 -18.81
C GLY A 258 21.70 -3.75 -19.75
N LEU A 259 21.60 -4.90 -20.42
CA LEU A 259 22.60 -5.37 -21.39
C LEU A 259 22.73 -4.44 -22.58
N CYS A 260 21.60 -3.98 -23.15
CA CYS A 260 21.60 -3.03 -24.27
C CYS A 260 22.28 -1.71 -23.87
N ILE A 261 21.95 -1.17 -22.69
CA ILE A 261 22.54 0.08 -22.21
C ILE A 261 24.04 -0.08 -21.96
N TYR A 262 24.47 -1.18 -21.34
CA TYR A 262 25.88 -1.47 -21.15
C TYR A 262 26.63 -1.56 -22.49
N ALA A 263 26.08 -2.29 -23.45
CA ALA A 263 26.70 -2.46 -24.77
C ALA A 263 26.81 -1.12 -25.52
N LEU A 264 25.75 -0.30 -25.50
CA LEU A 264 25.76 1.03 -26.11
C LEU A 264 26.76 1.98 -25.43
N ALA A 265 26.79 1.99 -24.10
CA ALA A 265 27.74 2.80 -23.34
C ALA A 265 29.18 2.36 -23.60
N ARG A 266 29.41 1.05 -23.73
CA ARG A 266 30.71 0.50 -24.09
C ARG A 266 31.09 0.96 -25.48
N LEU A 267 30.24 0.78 -26.49
CA LEU A 267 30.48 1.24 -27.87
C LEU A 267 30.80 2.74 -27.91
N ALA A 268 30.02 3.56 -27.22
CA ALA A 268 30.24 5.01 -27.14
C ALA A 268 31.52 5.40 -26.38
N HIS A 269 32.06 4.53 -25.53
CA HIS A 269 33.35 4.76 -24.89
C HIS A 269 34.54 4.43 -25.81
N TRP A 270 34.33 3.55 -26.80
CA TRP A 270 35.35 3.16 -27.78
C TRP A 270 35.40 4.07 -29.01
N LEU A 271 34.27 4.69 -29.37
CA LEU A 271 34.17 5.70 -30.42
C LEU A 271 34.68 7.06 -29.93
#